data_AF-A0A258SML8-F1
#
_entry.id   AF-A0A258SML8-F1
#
_cell.length_a   1.000
_cell.length_b   1.000
_cell.length_c   1.000
_cell.angle_alpha   90.00
_cell.angle_beta   90.00
_cell.angle_gamma   90.00
#
_symmetry.space_group_name_H-M   'P 1'
#
loop_
_entity.id
_entity.type
_entity.pdbx_description
1 polymer ?
#
loop_
_entity_poly.entity_id
_entity_poly.type
_entity_poly.pdbx_seq_one_letter_code
_entity_poly.pdbx_strand_id
1 'polypeptide(L)'
;MLHAENVALPAIAEAVATPCYVYSKSALTHAFENFSAGFKHADHLVCFAVKSNPSLAILNLFAKLGAGFDIVSGGELARVIAAGGDPAKVVFSGVGKTADEMRAALEAGILCFNVESASELARLNDIAGYMGKVAPVSLRVNPNVDAKTHPYISTGLKNNKFGVAYEDALDIYLQAAAMPNIAIHGVDCHIGSQITEL
;
A
#
# COMPACT_ATOMS: atom_id res chain seq x y z
N MET A 1 -5.65 -34.26 -15.83
CA MET A 1 -5.56 -33.00 -16.59
C MET A 1 -5.71 -31.84 -15.61
N LEU A 2 -4.77 -30.90 -15.59
CA LEU A 2 -4.82 -29.74 -14.69
C LEU A 2 -5.77 -28.68 -15.25
N HIS A 3 -6.54 -28.04 -14.37
CA HIS A 3 -7.52 -27.01 -14.71
C HIS A 3 -7.26 -25.71 -13.94
N ALA A 4 -7.58 -24.58 -14.56
CA ALA A 4 -7.83 -23.32 -13.87
C ALA A 4 -9.35 -23.12 -13.82
N GLU A 5 -9.91 -23.19 -12.61
CA GLU A 5 -11.36 -23.27 -12.42
C GLU A 5 -11.93 -24.45 -13.24
N ASN A 6 -12.92 -24.21 -14.09
CA ASN A 6 -13.55 -25.25 -14.91
C ASN A 6 -12.89 -25.41 -16.31
N VAL A 7 -11.74 -24.77 -16.56
CA VAL A 7 -11.08 -24.76 -17.89
C VAL A 7 -9.76 -25.52 -17.84
N ALA A 8 -9.57 -26.45 -18.78
CA ALA A 8 -8.33 -27.20 -18.91
C ALA A 8 -7.17 -26.28 -19.33
N LEU A 9 -6.02 -26.36 -18.64
CA LEU A 9 -4.88 -25.50 -18.97
C LEU A 9 -4.37 -25.65 -20.43
N PRO A 10 -4.37 -26.83 -21.07
CA PRO A 10 -4.01 -26.94 -22.48
C PRO A 10 -4.89 -26.09 -23.41
N ALA A 11 -6.18 -25.97 -23.12
CA ALA A 11 -7.10 -25.15 -23.93
C ALA A 11 -6.76 -23.65 -23.82
N ILE A 12 -6.35 -23.20 -22.63
CA ILE A 12 -5.87 -21.82 -22.42
C ILE A 12 -4.57 -21.60 -23.19
N ALA A 13 -3.61 -22.53 -23.05
CA ALA A 13 -2.31 -22.44 -23.71
C ALA A 13 -2.43 -22.40 -25.24
N GLU A 14 -3.37 -23.15 -25.82
CA GLU A 14 -3.67 -23.12 -27.25
C GLU A 14 -4.28 -21.78 -27.69
N ALA A 15 -5.16 -21.20 -26.86
CA ALA A 15 -5.85 -19.95 -27.19
C ALA A 15 -4.96 -18.69 -27.09
N VAL A 16 -4.01 -18.64 -26.16
CA VAL A 16 -3.20 -17.43 -25.88
C VAL A 16 -1.69 -17.60 -26.05
N ALA A 17 -1.24 -18.78 -26.51
CA ALA A 17 0.16 -19.20 -26.58
C ALA A 17 0.89 -19.23 -25.22
N THR A 18 2.12 -19.74 -25.22
CA THR A 18 2.99 -19.83 -24.04
C THR A 18 4.33 -19.10 -24.27
N PRO A 19 4.95 -18.55 -23.20
CA PRO A 19 4.52 -18.57 -21.79
C PRO A 19 3.34 -17.63 -21.51
N CYS A 20 2.42 -18.05 -20.64
CA CYS A 20 1.31 -17.23 -20.17
C CYS A 20 1.12 -17.37 -18.65
N TYR A 21 0.66 -16.29 -18.01
CA TYR A 21 0.20 -16.32 -16.63
C TYR A 21 -1.31 -16.58 -16.61
N VAL A 22 -1.74 -17.55 -15.80
CA VAL A 22 -3.15 -17.88 -15.61
C VAL A 22 -3.53 -17.59 -14.15
N TYR A 23 -4.53 -16.74 -13.95
CA TYR A 23 -5.04 -16.38 -12.64
C TYR A 23 -6.47 -16.89 -12.49
N SER A 24 -6.79 -17.47 -11.32
CA SER A 24 -8.17 -17.80 -10.97
C SER A 24 -8.83 -16.61 -10.29
N LYS A 25 -9.96 -16.15 -10.85
CA LYS A 25 -10.77 -15.11 -10.25
C LYS A 25 -11.38 -15.60 -8.94
N SER A 26 -11.89 -16.84 -8.91
CA SER A 26 -12.50 -17.40 -7.69
C SER A 26 -11.50 -17.50 -6.55
N ALA A 27 -10.26 -17.93 -6.83
CA ALA A 27 -9.20 -17.98 -5.81
C ALA A 27 -8.84 -16.59 -5.25
N LEU A 28 -8.73 -15.57 -6.12
CA LEU A 28 -8.46 -14.19 -5.70
C LEU A 28 -9.61 -13.63 -4.85
N THR A 29 -10.86 -13.85 -5.27
CA THR A 29 -12.06 -13.42 -4.53
C THR A 29 -12.09 -14.07 -3.14
N HIS A 30 -11.97 -15.40 -3.07
CA HIS A 30 -12.00 -16.10 -1.78
C HIS A 30 -10.86 -15.68 -0.86
N ALA A 31 -9.65 -15.43 -1.38
CA ALA A 31 -8.53 -14.97 -0.56
C ALA A 31 -8.81 -13.60 0.07
N PHE A 32 -9.37 -12.66 -0.71
CA PHE A 32 -9.74 -11.33 -0.22
C PHE A 32 -10.86 -11.40 0.82
N GLU A 33 -11.93 -12.13 0.53
CA GLU A 33 -13.09 -12.28 1.42
C GLU A 33 -12.69 -12.94 2.74
N ASN A 34 -11.88 -14.01 2.70
CA ASN A 34 -11.38 -14.67 3.90
C ASN A 34 -10.53 -13.74 4.75
N PHE A 35 -9.65 -12.94 4.12
CA PHE A 35 -8.83 -11.98 4.84
C PHE A 35 -9.67 -10.89 5.49
N SER A 36 -10.60 -10.28 4.75
CA SER A 36 -11.51 -9.25 5.28
C SER A 36 -12.42 -9.80 6.39
N ALA A 37 -12.91 -11.03 6.27
CA ALA A 37 -13.75 -11.66 7.29
C ALA A 37 -13.04 -11.82 8.64
N GLY A 38 -11.71 -11.93 8.66
CA GLY A 38 -10.90 -11.95 9.90
C GLY A 38 -11.02 -10.67 10.72
N PHE A 39 -11.36 -9.54 10.09
CA PHE A 39 -11.48 -8.22 10.72
C PHE A 39 -12.94 -7.75 10.88
N LYS A 40 -13.94 -8.63 10.68
CA LYS A 40 -15.37 -8.28 10.66
C LYS A 40 -15.92 -7.58 11.92
N HIS A 41 -15.19 -7.62 13.03
CA HIS A 41 -15.56 -6.99 14.30
C HIS A 41 -14.85 -5.65 14.54
N ALA A 42 -14.03 -5.20 13.59
CA ALA A 42 -13.37 -3.91 13.59
C ALA A 42 -13.81 -3.11 12.36
N ASP A 43 -13.88 -1.78 12.51
CA ASP A 43 -13.89 -0.90 11.35
C ASP A 43 -12.52 -1.02 10.66
N HIS A 44 -12.52 -1.49 9.42
CA HIS A 44 -11.30 -1.87 8.73
C HIS A 44 -11.38 -1.59 7.23
N LEU A 45 -10.21 -1.32 6.66
CA LEU A 45 -10.00 -1.25 5.22
C LEU A 45 -8.85 -2.19 4.84
N VAL A 46 -9.13 -3.15 3.96
CA VAL A 46 -8.10 -4.02 3.40
C VAL A 46 -7.48 -3.31 2.20
N CYS A 47 -6.23 -2.83 2.36
CA CYS A 47 -5.47 -2.22 1.28
C CYS A 47 -4.62 -3.27 0.55
N PHE A 48 -4.99 -3.63 -0.69
CA PHE A 48 -4.20 -4.55 -1.51
C PHE A 48 -2.89 -3.89 -1.94
N ALA A 49 -1.76 -4.53 -1.66
CA ALA A 49 -0.45 -4.04 -2.05
C ALA A 49 -0.23 -4.21 -3.57
N VAL A 50 -0.33 -3.11 -4.32
CA VAL A 50 -0.33 -3.11 -5.80
C VAL A 50 0.96 -3.68 -6.37
N LYS A 51 2.09 -3.45 -5.69
CA LYS A 51 3.42 -4.00 -6.01
C LYS A 51 3.45 -5.53 -6.18
N SER A 52 2.49 -6.26 -5.60
CA SER A 52 2.41 -7.72 -5.73
C SER A 52 1.86 -8.16 -7.09
N ASN A 53 0.89 -7.43 -7.66
CA ASN A 53 0.37 -7.65 -9.01
C ASN A 53 -0.38 -6.40 -9.54
N PRO A 54 0.23 -5.60 -10.43
CA PRO A 54 -0.35 -4.36 -10.94
C PRO A 54 -1.28 -4.55 -12.16
N SER A 55 -1.78 -5.77 -12.41
CA SER A 55 -2.71 -6.04 -13.50
C SER A 55 -4.03 -5.30 -13.31
N LEU A 56 -4.45 -4.52 -14.32
CA LEU A 56 -5.69 -3.74 -14.26
C LEU A 56 -6.93 -4.61 -14.01
N ALA A 57 -6.94 -5.85 -14.54
CA ALA A 57 -8.05 -6.77 -14.32
C ALA A 57 -8.15 -7.23 -12.85
N ILE A 58 -7.01 -7.44 -12.19
CA ILE A 58 -6.94 -7.85 -10.79
C ILE A 58 -7.27 -6.66 -9.88
N LEU A 59 -6.73 -5.48 -10.18
CA LEU A 59 -7.08 -4.25 -9.45
C LEU A 59 -8.57 -3.94 -9.58
N ASN A 60 -9.17 -4.10 -10.77
CA ASN A 60 -10.61 -3.90 -10.97
C ASN A 60 -11.45 -4.92 -10.19
N LEU A 61 -11.00 -6.18 -10.11
CA LEU A 61 -11.64 -7.20 -9.30
C LEU A 61 -11.68 -6.77 -7.82
N PHE A 62 -10.54 -6.37 -7.26
CA PHE A 62 -10.47 -5.95 -5.85
C PHE A 62 -11.22 -4.65 -5.58
N ALA A 63 -11.21 -3.70 -6.52
CA ALA A 63 -12.01 -2.48 -6.42
C ALA A 63 -13.52 -2.80 -6.31
N LYS A 64 -14.01 -3.75 -7.13
CA LYS A 64 -15.41 -4.22 -7.07
C LYS A 64 -15.76 -4.96 -5.78
N LEU A 65 -14.77 -5.59 -5.14
CA LEU A 65 -14.92 -6.22 -3.83
C LEU A 65 -14.82 -5.22 -2.66
N GLY A 66 -14.55 -3.93 -2.95
CA GLY A 66 -14.53 -2.85 -1.96
C GLY A 66 -13.16 -2.59 -1.32
N ALA A 67 -12.09 -3.21 -1.85
CA ALA A 67 -10.73 -3.05 -1.36
C ALA A 67 -10.24 -1.59 -1.44
N GLY A 68 -9.33 -1.24 -0.53
CA GLY A 68 -8.38 -0.15 -0.72
C GLY A 68 -7.12 -0.62 -1.43
N PHE A 69 -6.16 0.27 -1.62
CA PHE A 69 -4.89 -0.05 -2.29
C PHE A 69 -3.70 0.60 -1.58
N ASP A 70 -2.66 -0.19 -1.33
CA ASP A 70 -1.34 0.33 -0.92
C ASP A 70 -0.46 0.45 -2.17
N ILE A 71 -0.12 1.70 -2.50
CA ILE A 71 0.72 2.04 -3.65
C ILE A 71 2.11 2.48 -3.19
N VAL A 72 3.11 2.31 -4.07
CA VAL A 72 4.48 2.77 -3.86
C VAL A 72 4.99 3.72 -4.94
N SER A 73 4.13 4.13 -5.88
CA SER A 73 4.46 5.12 -6.91
C SER A 73 3.23 5.78 -7.53
N GLY A 74 3.43 6.91 -8.21
CA GLY A 74 2.39 7.55 -9.02
C GLY A 74 1.91 6.71 -10.21
N GLY A 75 2.76 5.81 -10.72
CA GLY A 75 2.36 4.85 -11.76
C GLY A 75 1.36 3.82 -11.23
N GLU A 76 1.49 3.39 -9.98
CA GLU A 76 0.52 2.53 -9.32
C GLU A 76 -0.77 3.28 -8.99
N LEU A 77 -0.70 4.54 -8.53
CA LEU A 77 -1.89 5.40 -8.39
C LEU A 77 -2.69 5.48 -9.69
N ALA A 78 -2.01 5.75 -10.81
CA ALA A 78 -2.64 5.83 -12.13
C ALA A 78 -3.31 4.51 -12.53
N ARG A 79 -2.70 3.36 -12.20
CA ARG A 79 -3.29 2.03 -12.45
C ARG A 79 -4.52 1.77 -11.58
N VAL A 80 -4.49 2.15 -10.30
CA VAL A 80 -5.64 2.00 -9.40
C VAL A 80 -6.82 2.81 -9.93
N ILE A 81 -6.60 4.06 -10.30
CA ILE A 81 -7.64 4.94 -10.87
C ILE A 81 -8.17 4.35 -12.19
N ALA A 82 -7.28 3.93 -13.10
CA ALA A 82 -7.67 3.34 -14.38
C ALA A 82 -8.45 2.02 -14.22
N ALA A 83 -8.19 1.27 -13.15
CA ALA A 83 -8.92 0.05 -12.80
C ALA A 83 -10.27 0.32 -12.10
N GLY A 84 -10.62 1.59 -11.84
CA GLY A 84 -11.85 1.99 -11.14
C GLY A 84 -11.79 1.84 -9.62
N GLY A 85 -10.58 1.83 -9.05
CA GLY A 85 -10.38 1.93 -7.60
C GLY A 85 -10.68 3.34 -7.09
N ASP A 86 -11.20 3.42 -5.87
CA ASP A 86 -11.50 4.69 -5.21
C ASP A 86 -10.22 5.30 -4.59
N PRO A 87 -9.76 6.49 -5.06
CA PRO A 87 -8.60 7.16 -4.47
C PRO A 87 -8.72 7.39 -2.97
N ALA A 88 -9.92 7.64 -2.45
CA ALA A 88 -10.14 7.87 -1.01
C ALA A 88 -9.89 6.61 -0.15
N LYS A 89 -9.59 5.47 -0.77
CA LYS A 89 -9.17 4.22 -0.12
C LYS A 89 -7.72 3.83 -0.45
N VAL A 90 -6.94 4.77 -0.98
CA VAL A 90 -5.53 4.56 -1.34
C VAL A 90 -4.61 5.06 -0.25
N VAL A 91 -3.68 4.22 0.21
CA VAL A 91 -2.55 4.63 1.04
C VAL A 91 -1.27 4.62 0.21
N PHE A 92 -0.41 5.61 0.39
CA PHE A 92 0.82 5.76 -0.39
C PHE A 92 2.06 5.57 0.48
N SER A 93 2.71 4.42 0.32
CA SER A 93 3.96 4.03 0.99
C SER A 93 5.18 4.30 0.11
N GLY A 94 6.40 4.11 0.65
CA GLY A 94 7.65 4.17 -0.11
C GLY A 94 8.58 5.34 0.27
N VAL A 95 9.87 5.05 0.39
CA VAL A 95 10.93 5.95 0.89
C VAL A 95 11.39 7.05 -0.07
N GLY A 96 10.77 7.13 -1.26
CA GLY A 96 11.32 7.89 -2.39
C GLY A 96 10.29 8.73 -3.15
N LYS A 97 9.17 9.09 -2.51
CA LYS A 97 8.09 9.82 -3.17
C LYS A 97 8.59 11.14 -3.75
N THR A 98 8.38 11.31 -5.05
CA THR A 98 8.76 12.54 -5.76
C THR A 98 7.71 13.62 -5.56
N ALA A 99 8.08 14.88 -5.81
CA ALA A 99 7.15 16.00 -5.70
C ALA A 99 5.96 15.85 -6.65
N ASP A 100 6.16 15.32 -7.85
CA ASP A 100 5.10 15.12 -8.83
C ASP A 100 4.14 14.01 -8.39
N GLU A 101 4.64 12.94 -7.79
CA GLU A 101 3.80 11.90 -7.21
C GLU A 101 2.99 12.40 -6.01
N MET A 102 3.59 13.24 -5.15
CA MET A 102 2.87 13.88 -4.04
C MET A 102 1.74 14.78 -4.55
N ARG A 103 2.01 15.61 -5.57
CA ARG A 103 0.97 16.45 -6.20
C ARG A 103 -0.16 15.62 -6.78
N ALA A 104 0.17 14.56 -7.54
CA ALA A 104 -0.83 13.68 -8.14
C ALA A 104 -1.71 12.99 -7.08
N ALA A 105 -1.10 12.52 -5.98
CA ALA A 105 -1.80 11.89 -4.88
C ALA A 105 -2.67 12.87 -4.07
N LEU A 106 -2.18 14.09 -3.81
CA LEU A 106 -2.98 15.16 -3.20
C LEU A 106 -4.13 15.60 -4.09
N GLU A 107 -3.93 15.61 -5.41
CA GLU A 107 -4.98 15.94 -6.37
C GLU A 107 -6.06 14.86 -6.43
N ALA A 108 -5.65 13.59 -6.46
CA ALA A 108 -6.55 12.46 -6.43
C ALA A 108 -7.33 12.32 -5.10
N GLY A 109 -6.85 12.93 -4.01
CA GLY A 109 -7.48 12.87 -2.70
C GLY A 109 -7.31 11.50 -2.03
N ILE A 110 -6.07 11.00 -2.00
CA ILE A 110 -5.77 9.71 -1.37
C ILE A 110 -6.06 9.71 0.14
N LEU A 111 -6.29 8.51 0.71
CA LEU A 111 -6.61 8.35 2.13
C LEU A 111 -5.48 8.82 3.04
N CYS A 112 -4.24 8.45 2.73
CA CYS A 112 -3.11 8.69 3.61
C CYS A 112 -1.75 8.55 2.90
N PHE A 113 -0.81 9.43 3.21
CA PHE A 113 0.61 9.23 2.93
C PHE A 113 1.26 8.52 4.12
N ASN A 114 1.81 7.33 3.89
CA ASN A 114 2.68 6.67 4.86
C ASN A 114 4.09 7.24 4.69
N VAL A 115 4.40 8.26 5.50
CA VAL A 115 5.65 9.02 5.45
C VAL A 115 6.77 8.22 6.11
N GLU A 116 7.93 8.16 5.46
CA GLU A 116 9.06 7.32 5.91
C GLU A 116 10.27 8.13 6.40
N SER A 117 10.22 9.47 6.35
CA SER A 117 11.28 10.33 6.92
C SER A 117 10.80 11.74 7.26
N ALA A 118 11.51 12.42 8.17
CA ALA A 118 11.26 13.84 8.48
C ALA A 118 11.44 14.76 7.25
N SER A 119 12.41 14.45 6.38
CA SER A 119 12.64 15.20 5.13
C SER A 119 11.48 15.06 4.15
N GLU A 120 10.89 13.88 4.06
CA GLU A 120 9.69 13.65 3.26
C GLU A 120 8.48 14.42 3.82
N LEU A 121 8.30 14.39 5.15
CA LEU A 121 7.23 15.14 5.83
C LEU A 121 7.31 16.64 5.53
N ALA A 122 8.48 17.24 5.66
CA ALA A 122 8.70 18.67 5.37
C ALA A 122 8.38 19.00 3.91
N ARG A 123 8.85 18.18 2.97
CA ARG A 123 8.54 18.34 1.54
C ARG A 123 7.04 18.25 1.27
N LEU A 124 6.35 17.30 1.89
CA LEU A 124 4.91 17.11 1.71
C LEU A 124 4.13 18.32 2.24
N ASN A 125 4.52 18.86 3.40
CA ASN A 125 3.93 20.08 3.96
C ASN A 125 4.05 21.27 3.00
N ASP A 126 5.22 21.46 2.39
CA ASP A 126 5.45 22.57 1.46
C ASP A 126 4.59 22.40 0.19
N ILE A 127 4.58 21.20 -0.40
CA ILE A 127 3.79 20.91 -1.60
C ILE A 127 2.29 21.06 -1.33
N ALA A 128 1.80 20.53 -0.21
CA ALA A 128 0.41 20.67 0.18
C ALA A 128 0.03 22.15 0.36
N GLY A 129 0.91 22.95 0.97
CA GLY A 129 0.77 24.40 1.08
C GLY A 129 0.69 25.11 -0.27
N TYR A 130 1.58 24.79 -1.20
CA TYR A 130 1.53 25.36 -2.57
C TYR A 130 0.24 24.99 -3.32
N MET A 131 -0.37 23.85 -2.99
CA MET A 131 -1.63 23.40 -3.58
C MET A 131 -2.87 23.88 -2.82
N GLY A 132 -2.71 24.56 -1.68
CA GLY A 132 -3.82 24.94 -0.80
C GLY A 132 -4.57 23.73 -0.22
N LYS A 133 -3.87 22.62 0.03
CA LYS A 133 -4.41 21.37 0.57
C LYS A 133 -3.77 21.04 1.92
N VAL A 134 -4.42 20.14 2.66
CA VAL A 134 -3.87 19.52 3.87
C VAL A 134 -3.64 18.04 3.58
N ALA A 135 -2.40 17.58 3.74
CA ALA A 135 -2.02 16.21 3.45
C ALA A 135 -2.35 15.29 4.63
N PRO A 136 -3.14 14.23 4.46
CA PRO A 136 -3.35 13.22 5.49
C PRO A 136 -2.11 12.33 5.59
N VAL A 137 -1.55 12.17 6.79
CA VAL A 137 -0.31 11.41 6.99
C VAL A 137 -0.39 10.39 8.12
N SER A 138 0.38 9.34 7.96
CA SER A 138 0.88 8.48 9.03
C SER A 138 2.40 8.47 8.96
N LEU A 139 3.07 8.17 10.08
CA LEU A 139 4.49 7.82 10.05
C LEU A 139 4.62 6.30 10.04
N ARG A 140 5.44 5.77 9.14
CA ARG A 140 5.88 4.38 9.18
C ARG A 140 6.92 4.21 10.27
N VAL A 141 6.53 3.65 11.41
CA VAL A 141 7.41 3.47 12.56
C VAL A 141 8.00 2.06 12.56
N ASN A 142 9.31 1.96 12.80
CA ASN A 142 9.98 0.69 13.00
C ASN A 142 9.89 0.30 14.49
N PRO A 143 9.06 -0.69 14.88
CA PRO A 143 8.76 -0.96 16.29
C PRO A 143 9.91 -1.68 17.04
N ASN A 144 11.09 -1.81 16.42
CA ASN A 144 12.23 -2.55 16.97
C ASN A 144 11.90 -4.00 17.36
N VAL A 145 11.05 -4.65 16.55
CA VAL A 145 10.68 -6.07 16.69
C VAL A 145 11.46 -6.88 15.66
N ASP A 146 12.16 -7.92 16.11
CA ASP A 146 12.73 -8.92 15.21
C ASP A 146 11.59 -9.82 14.71
N ALA A 147 11.29 -9.75 13.40
CA ALA A 147 10.26 -10.57 12.78
C ALA A 147 10.58 -12.08 12.80
N LYS A 148 11.75 -12.51 13.30
CA LYS A 148 12.22 -13.91 13.33
C LYS A 148 12.18 -14.59 11.95
N THR A 149 12.21 -13.78 10.88
CA THR A 149 12.31 -14.23 9.50
C THR A 149 13.75 -14.11 8.99
N HIS A 150 14.02 -14.47 7.73
CA HIS A 150 15.35 -14.35 7.14
C HIS A 150 15.89 -12.91 7.27
N PRO A 151 17.17 -12.69 7.65
CA PRO A 151 17.73 -11.36 7.94
C PRO A 151 17.63 -10.33 6.81
N TYR A 152 17.44 -10.76 5.55
CA TYR A 152 17.28 -9.87 4.38
C TYR A 152 15.86 -9.33 4.19
N ILE A 153 14.87 -9.84 4.94
CA ILE A 153 13.45 -9.46 4.83
C ILE A 153 12.91 -8.79 6.11
N SER A 154 13.76 -8.69 7.14
CA SER A 154 13.46 -7.96 8.37
C SER A 154 13.60 -6.45 8.11
N THR A 155 12.47 -5.78 7.88
CA THR A 155 12.44 -4.31 7.69
C THR A 155 12.35 -3.53 8.99
N GLY A 156 12.14 -4.21 10.13
CA GLY A 156 12.01 -3.60 11.46
C GLY A 156 13.33 -3.24 12.16
N LEU A 157 14.48 -3.55 11.56
CA LEU A 157 15.81 -3.28 12.15
C LEU A 157 16.31 -1.87 11.82
N LYS A 158 17.05 -1.28 12.78
CA LYS A 158 17.55 0.11 12.80
C LYS A 158 18.38 0.56 11.58
N ASN A 159 18.85 -0.38 10.75
CA ASN A 159 19.70 -0.11 9.58
C ASN A 159 18.98 -0.24 8.23
N ASN A 160 17.65 -0.34 8.21
CA ASN A 160 16.90 -0.34 6.97
C ASN A 160 16.55 1.09 6.51
N LYS A 161 16.48 1.31 5.21
CA LYS A 161 16.11 2.61 4.61
C LYS A 161 14.64 2.99 4.86
N PHE A 162 13.84 2.06 5.36
CA PHE A 162 12.39 2.19 5.54
C PHE A 162 12.04 2.70 6.93
N GLY A 163 11.01 3.54 6.99
CA GLY A 163 10.43 4.05 8.23
C GLY A 163 11.33 4.94 9.07
N VAL A 164 10.72 5.48 10.12
CA VAL A 164 11.39 6.23 11.19
C VAL A 164 11.72 5.30 12.35
N ALA A 165 12.83 5.56 13.03
CA ALA A 165 13.16 4.83 14.25
C ALA A 165 12.11 5.12 15.33
N TYR A 166 11.78 4.11 16.15
CA TYR A 166 10.79 4.24 17.21
C TYR A 166 11.10 5.41 18.16
N GLU A 167 12.38 5.59 18.45
CA GLU A 167 12.88 6.62 19.37
C GLU A 167 12.67 8.04 18.82
N ASP A 168 12.67 8.20 17.50
CA ASP A 168 12.49 9.50 16.82
C ASP A 168 11.01 9.78 16.51
N ALA A 169 10.14 8.77 16.56
CA ALA A 169 8.76 8.86 16.08
C ALA A 169 7.93 9.93 16.80
N LEU A 170 8.09 10.04 18.14
CA LEU A 170 7.35 11.04 18.93
C LEU A 170 7.73 12.46 18.51
N ASP A 171 9.02 12.74 18.38
CA ASP A 171 9.51 14.07 18.01
C ASP A 171 9.06 14.46 16.61
N ILE A 172 9.04 13.52 15.66
CA ILE A 172 8.55 13.77 14.30
C ILE A 172 7.03 14.00 14.31
N TYR A 173 6.25 13.28 15.12
CA TYR A 173 4.82 13.57 15.27
C TYR A 173 4.54 14.95 15.89
N LEU A 174 5.34 15.38 16.86
CA LEU A 174 5.23 16.72 17.43
C LEU A 174 5.55 17.81 16.37
N GLN A 175 6.55 17.58 15.52
CA GLN A 175 6.83 18.44 14.38
C GLN A 175 5.66 18.46 13.38
N ALA A 176 5.12 17.29 13.02
CA ALA A 176 3.97 17.16 12.13
C ALA A 176 2.74 17.92 12.65
N ALA A 177 2.48 17.86 13.97
CA ALA A 177 1.35 18.54 14.60
C ALA A 177 1.46 20.08 14.55
N ALA A 178 2.68 20.61 14.40
CA ALA A 178 2.94 22.04 14.25
C ALA A 178 2.91 22.51 12.78
N MET A 179 2.81 21.60 11.80
CA MET A 179 2.82 21.92 10.38
C MET A 179 1.40 22.28 9.90
N PRO A 180 1.21 23.44 9.22
CA PRO A 180 -0.13 23.92 8.86
C PRO A 180 -0.82 23.09 7.77
N ASN A 181 -0.06 22.36 6.96
CA ASN A 181 -0.59 21.62 5.81
C ASN A 181 -0.54 20.10 5.99
N ILE A 182 -0.41 19.63 7.24
CA ILE A 182 -0.35 18.21 7.59
C ILE A 182 -1.49 17.87 8.55
N ALA A 183 -2.20 16.78 8.27
CA ALA A 183 -3.18 16.18 9.17
C ALA A 183 -2.73 14.78 9.59
N ILE A 184 -2.45 14.59 10.87
CA ILE A 184 -2.04 13.28 11.41
C ILE A 184 -3.29 12.38 11.51
N HIS A 185 -3.29 11.27 10.77
CA HIS A 185 -4.42 10.34 10.67
C HIS A 185 -4.17 8.98 11.33
N GLY A 186 -2.91 8.60 11.56
CA GLY A 186 -2.61 7.32 12.18
C GLY A 186 -1.13 6.99 12.24
N VAL A 187 -0.83 5.72 12.49
CA VAL A 187 0.51 5.13 12.54
C VAL A 187 0.56 3.98 11.55
N ASP A 188 1.67 3.87 10.82
CA ASP A 188 1.94 2.75 9.91
C ASP A 188 3.08 1.89 10.44
N CYS A 189 3.04 0.59 10.16
CA CYS A 189 4.18 -0.29 10.36
C CYS A 189 4.17 -1.44 9.36
N HIS A 190 5.37 -1.83 8.93
CA HIS A 190 5.57 -3.02 8.10
C HIS A 190 6.84 -3.73 8.57
N ILE A 191 6.63 -4.89 9.18
CA ILE A 191 7.67 -5.65 9.89
C ILE A 191 8.41 -6.67 9.01
N GLY A 192 7.88 -7.00 7.84
CA GLY A 192 8.51 -7.90 6.89
C GLY A 192 7.51 -8.66 6.01
N SER A 193 8.00 -9.69 5.32
CA SER A 193 7.20 -10.56 4.45
C SER A 193 7.44 -12.03 4.80
N GLN A 194 6.46 -12.89 4.46
CA GLN A 194 6.50 -14.34 4.71
C GLN A 194 6.61 -14.71 6.21
N ILE A 195 5.82 -14.03 7.05
CA ILE A 195 5.75 -14.29 8.48
C ILE A 195 4.89 -15.55 8.73
N THR A 196 5.43 -16.50 9.48
CA THR A 196 4.77 -17.78 9.79
C THR A 196 4.53 -18.02 11.28
N GLU A 197 4.97 -17.08 12.14
CA GLU A 197 4.86 -17.15 13.60
C GLU A 197 4.32 -15.80 14.12
N LEU A 198 3.53 -15.84 15.21
CA LEU A 198 2.97 -14.67 15.91
C LEU A 198 3.68 -14.44 17.24
#